data_AF-A0A521Y8N2-F1
#
_entry.id   AF-A0A521Y8N2-F1
#
_cell.length_a   1.000
_cell.length_b   1.000
_cell.length_c   1.000
_cell.angle_alpha   90.00
_cell.angle_beta   90.00
_cell.angle_gamma   90.00
#
_symmetry.space_group_name_H-M   'P 1'
#
loop_
_entity.id
_entity.type
_entity.pdbx_description
1 polymer ?
#
loop_
_entity_poly.entity_id
_entity_poly.type
_entity_poly.pdbx_seq_one_letter_code
_entity_poly.pdbx_strand_id
1 'polypeptide(L)'
;MSSSLCQTFNSNSRELTYSIASKKFDREKKQYIFIIEIKGEIRFIRTAEEISKDKNILFNMNANDVYDIGFTRGCESILNEKVALLSAKKAAEGLR
;
A
#
# COMPACT_ATOMS: atom_id res chain seq x y z
N MET A 1 -18.72 40.64 -0.20
CA MET A 1 -19.81 39.64 -0.21
C MET A 1 -19.44 38.60 -1.25
N SER A 2 -19.24 37.31 -1.02
CA SER A 2 -19.40 36.46 0.15
C SER A 2 -18.12 35.64 0.37
N SER A 3 -17.62 35.68 1.60
CA SER A 3 -16.83 34.61 2.19
C SER A 3 -17.63 33.32 2.21
N SER A 4 -17.04 32.18 1.86
CA SER A 4 -17.24 30.96 2.66
C SER A 4 -16.31 29.82 2.24
N LEU A 5 -15.57 29.32 3.24
CA LEU A 5 -15.25 27.91 3.46
C LEU A 5 -14.14 27.29 2.61
N CYS A 6 -12.90 27.70 2.88
CA CYS A 6 -11.87 26.68 3.06
C CYS A 6 -11.65 26.55 4.56
N GLN A 7 -12.40 25.64 5.20
CA GLN A 7 -12.19 25.31 6.61
C GLN A 7 -10.82 24.66 6.74
N THR A 8 -9.87 25.43 7.25
CA THR A 8 -8.64 24.92 7.84
C THR A 8 -9.03 24.08 9.06
N PHE A 9 -8.98 22.75 8.92
CA PHE A 9 -9.08 21.84 10.06
C PHE A 9 -7.79 21.95 10.87
N ASN A 10 -7.87 22.75 11.93
CA ASN A 10 -6.89 22.74 13.00
C ASN A 10 -7.36 21.71 14.04
N SER A 11 -6.85 20.48 13.97
CA SER A 11 -7.09 19.46 15.00
C SER A 11 -5.82 19.22 15.80
N ASN A 12 -5.86 19.66 17.06
CA ASN A 12 -4.88 19.45 18.14
C ASN A 12 -4.68 17.96 18.56
N SER A 13 -4.72 17.01 17.64
CA SER A 13 -4.25 15.64 17.88
C SER A 13 -2.80 15.57 17.42
N ARG A 14 -1.88 15.10 18.26
CA ARG A 14 -0.50 14.77 17.83
C ARG A 14 -0.62 13.90 16.57
N GLU A 15 -0.36 14.47 15.38
CA GLU A 15 -0.57 13.79 14.10
C GLU A 15 0.14 12.44 14.13
N LEU A 16 -0.62 11.36 13.97
CA LEU A 16 -0.09 10.01 13.88
C LEU A 16 0.51 9.84 12.49
N THR A 17 1.67 10.44 12.24
CA THR A 17 2.33 10.33 10.95
C THR A 17 2.94 8.94 10.81
N TYR A 18 2.41 8.14 9.90
CA TYR A 18 2.98 6.86 9.51
C TYR A 18 4.10 7.09 8.49
N SER A 19 5.16 6.29 8.58
CA SER A 19 6.23 6.24 7.57
C SER A 19 6.66 4.80 7.30
N ILE A 20 7.19 4.57 6.10
CA ILE A 20 7.84 3.30 5.75
C ILE A 20 9.25 3.31 6.36
N ALA A 21 9.44 2.50 7.40
CA ALA A 21 10.77 2.29 7.98
C ALA A 21 11.65 1.44 7.06
N SER A 22 11.05 0.43 6.42
CA SER A 22 11.73 -0.38 5.41
C SER A 22 10.78 -1.14 4.51
N LYS A 23 11.29 -1.54 3.35
CA LYS A 23 10.63 -2.39 2.36
C LYS A 23 11.52 -3.60 2.08
N LYS A 24 10.98 -4.81 2.21
CA LYS A 24 11.71 -6.05 1.98
C LYS A 24 10.92 -6.99 1.08
N PHE A 25 11.61 -7.65 0.16
CA PHE A 25 11.00 -8.73 -0.61
C PHE A 25 10.98 -10.03 0.19
N ASP A 26 9.79 -10.57 0.43
CA ASP A 26 9.58 -11.90 1.00
C ASP A 26 9.61 -12.94 -0.13
N ARG A 27 10.63 -13.80 -0.11
CA ARG A 27 10.83 -14.82 -1.15
C ARG A 27 9.84 -15.98 -1.05
N GLU A 28 9.36 -16.29 0.16
CA GLU A 28 8.41 -17.38 0.37
C GLU A 28 7.04 -16.99 -0.18
N LYS A 29 6.60 -15.77 0.14
CA LYS A 29 5.33 -15.21 -0.34
C LYS A 29 5.41 -14.61 -1.74
N LYS A 30 6.62 -14.39 -2.25
CA LYS A 30 6.91 -13.71 -3.53
C LYS A 30 6.28 -12.31 -3.61
N GLN A 31 6.30 -11.57 -2.51
CA GLN A 31 5.66 -10.26 -2.38
C GLN A 31 6.54 -9.33 -1.54
N TYR A 32 6.34 -8.02 -1.70
CA TYR A 32 6.96 -7.02 -0.84
C TYR A 32 6.18 -6.85 0.46
N ILE A 33 6.93 -6.74 1.54
CA ILE A 33 6.46 -6.46 2.87
C ILE A 33 7.04 -5.12 3.33
N PHE A 34 6.19 -4.29 3.91
CA PHE A 34 6.50 -2.97 4.42
C PHE A 34 6.49 -3.03 5.95
N ILE A 35 7.56 -2.49 6.55
CA ILE A 35 7.62 -2.21 7.97
C ILE A 35 7.21 -0.76 8.16
N ILE A 36 6.11 -0.55 8.88
CA ILE A 36 5.55 0.78 9.12
C ILE A 36 5.86 1.20 10.55
N GLU A 37 6.33 2.44 10.69
CA GLU A 37 6.64 3.06 11.96
C GLU A 37 5.78 4.30 12.22
N ILE A 38 5.71 4.69 13.49
CA ILE A 38 5.17 5.98 13.92
C ILE A 38 6.18 6.58 14.88
N LYS A 39 6.69 7.78 14.57
CA LYS A 39 7.68 8.50 15.39
C LYS A 39 8.93 7.65 15.70
N GLY A 40 9.40 6.88 14.72
CA GLY A 40 10.58 6.02 14.86
C GLY A 40 10.36 4.70 15.63
N GLU A 41 9.13 4.40 16.05
CA GLU A 41 8.78 3.11 16.64
C GLU A 41 8.06 2.23 15.62
N ILE A 42 8.59 1.03 15.38
CA ILE A 42 7.95 0.03 14.52
C ILE A 42 6.58 -0.34 15.11
N ARG A 43 5.53 -0.24 14.30
CA ARG A 43 4.16 -0.56 14.71
C ARG A 43 3.67 -1.88 14.15
N PHE A 44 3.86 -2.08 12.84
CA PHE A 44 3.38 -3.29 12.18
C PHE A 44 4.11 -3.55 10.87
N ILE A 45 3.92 -4.77 10.39
CA ILE A 45 4.50 -5.30 9.17
C ILE A 45 3.33 -5.78 8.29
N ARG A 46 3.19 -5.22 7.09
CA ARG A 46 2.06 -5.50 6.19
C ARG A 46 2.48 -5.46 4.72
N THR A 47 1.71 -6.10 3.85
CA THR A 47 1.86 -6.07 2.40
C THR A 47 1.34 -4.76 1.81
N ALA A 48 1.74 -4.45 0.57
CA ALA A 48 1.19 -3.31 -0.16
C ALA A 48 -0.34 -3.41 -0.32
N GLU A 49 -0.87 -4.63 -0.53
CA GLU A 49 -2.31 -4.86 -0.65
C GLU A 49 -3.07 -4.51 0.63
N GLU A 50 -2.57 -4.97 1.78
CA GLU A 50 -3.22 -4.70 3.07
C GLU A 50 -3.20 -3.21 3.40
N ILE A 51 -2.07 -2.53 3.17
CA ILE A 51 -1.96 -1.09 3.46
C ILE A 51 -2.82 -0.28 2.49
N SER A 52 -2.88 -0.66 1.21
CA SER A 52 -3.68 0.06 0.21
C SER A 52 -5.19 0.11 0.52
N LYS A 53 -5.68 -0.82 1.35
CA LYS A 53 -7.09 -0.87 1.77
C LYS A 53 -7.36 -0.03 3.01
N ASP A 54 -6.33 0.38 3.75
CA ASP A 54 -6.45 1.13 5.00
C ASP A 54 -6.33 2.64 4.76
N LYS A 55 -7.48 3.28 4.52
CA LYS A 55 -7.55 4.73 4.25
C LYS A 55 -6.99 5.58 5.39
N ASN A 56 -7.07 5.10 6.63
CA ASN A 56 -6.59 5.86 7.79
C ASN A 56 -5.06 5.91 7.81
N ILE A 57 -4.40 4.78 7.52
CA ILE A 57 -2.94 4.75 7.39
C ILE A 57 -2.50 5.65 6.24
N LEU A 58 -3.12 5.51 5.06
CA LEU A 58 -2.73 6.28 3.87
C LEU A 58 -2.93 7.78 4.04
N PHE A 59 -4.02 8.21 4.66
CA PHE A 59 -4.31 9.62 4.90
C PHE A 59 -3.28 10.27 5.82
N ASN A 60 -2.77 9.51 6.79
CA ASN A 60 -1.80 10.00 7.76
C ASN A 60 -0.35 9.62 7.40
N MET A 61 -0.07 9.29 6.15
CA MET A 61 1.26 8.94 5.65
C MET A 61 1.76 10.02 4.68
N ASN A 62 3.08 10.19 4.58
CA ASN A 62 3.63 11.13 3.60
C ASN A 62 3.40 10.64 2.16
N ALA A 63 3.31 11.58 1.21
CA ALA A 63 2.95 11.27 -0.17
C ALA A 63 3.93 10.32 -0.89
N ASN A 64 5.22 10.37 -0.55
CA ASN A 64 6.23 9.50 -1.17
C ASN A 64 6.02 8.04 -0.77
N ASP A 65 5.73 7.79 0.49
CA ASP A 65 5.46 6.46 1.00
C ASP A 65 4.14 5.90 0.46
N VAL A 66 3.10 6.75 0.38
CA VAL A 66 1.83 6.39 -0.28
C VAL A 66 2.07 5.99 -1.74
N TYR A 67 2.92 6.74 -2.45
CA TYR A 67 3.28 6.41 -3.83
C TYR A 67 3.99 5.05 -3.92
N ASP A 68 4.97 4.76 -3.05
CA ASP A 68 5.69 3.47 -3.09
C ASP A 68 4.77 2.28 -2.81
N ILE A 69 3.85 2.42 -1.85
CA ILE A 69 2.81 1.41 -1.59
C ILE A 69 1.93 1.21 -2.84
N GLY A 70 1.43 2.30 -3.42
CA GLY A 70 0.56 2.25 -4.61
C GLY A 70 1.26 1.62 -5.81
N PHE A 71 2.49 2.06 -6.10
CA PHE A 71 3.31 1.52 -7.18
C PHE A 71 3.56 0.02 -6.99
N THR A 72 3.96 -0.38 -5.78
CA THR A 72 4.24 -1.78 -5.46
C THR A 72 2.99 -2.64 -5.62
N ARG A 73 1.84 -2.19 -5.09
CA ARG A 73 0.57 -2.89 -5.27
C ARG A 73 0.19 -3.03 -6.74
N GLY A 74 0.38 -1.99 -7.54
CA GLY A 74 0.13 -2.01 -8.98
C GLY A 74 0.98 -3.06 -9.69
N CYS A 75 2.29 -3.06 -9.46
CA CYS A 75 3.21 -4.04 -10.05
C CYS A 75 2.85 -5.48 -9.66
N GLU A 76 2.58 -5.73 -8.38
CA GLU A 76 2.19 -7.07 -7.90
C GLU A 76 0.87 -7.53 -8.50
N SER A 77 -0.11 -6.64 -8.66
CA SER A 77 -1.41 -6.97 -9.27
C SER A 77 -1.23 -7.41 -10.73
N ILE A 78 -0.43 -6.69 -11.51
CA ILE A 78 -0.13 -7.03 -12.91
C ILE A 78 0.57 -8.39 -13.01
N LEU A 79 1.55 -8.64 -12.13
CA LEU A 79 2.26 -9.92 -12.10
C LEU A 79 1.31 -11.09 -11.76
N ASN A 80 0.45 -10.91 -10.77
CA ASN A 80 -0.53 -11.91 -10.37
C ASN A 80 -1.51 -12.22 -11.51
N GLU A 81 -2.02 -11.18 -12.18
CA GLU A 81 -2.91 -11.34 -13.32
C GLU A 81 -2.23 -12.10 -14.47
N LYS A 82 -0.99 -11.75 -14.80
CA LYS A 82 -0.19 -12.47 -15.82
C LYS A 82 -0.05 -13.96 -15.48
N VAL A 83 0.25 -14.30 -14.22
CA VAL A 83 0.38 -15.69 -13.78
C VAL A 83 -0.97 -16.43 -13.89
N ALA A 84 -2.07 -15.78 -13.51
CA ALA A 84 -3.41 -16.35 -13.62
C ALA A 84 -3.78 -16.63 -15.09
N LEU A 85 -3.55 -15.67 -15.99
CA LEU A 85 -3.79 -15.83 -17.42
C LEU A 85 -2.96 -16.95 -18.05
N LEU A 86 -1.68 -17.06 -17.70
CA LEU A 86 -0.82 -18.15 -18.18
C LEU A 86 -1.30 -19.51 -17.69
N SER A 87 -1.76 -19.58 -16.44
CA SER A 87 -2.28 -20.83 -15.85
C SER A 87 -3.58 -21.24 -16.54
N ALA A 88 -4.48 -20.29 -16.78
CA ALA A 88 -5.73 -20.52 -17.52
C ALA A 88 -5.47 -20.99 -18.96
N LYS A 89 -4.50 -20.37 -19.65
CA LYS A 89 -4.10 -20.78 -21.01
C LYS A 89 -3.59 -22.23 -21.04
N LYS A 90 -2.68 -22.60 -20.13
CA LYS A 90 -2.16 -23.98 -20.02
C LYS A 90 -3.26 -24.99 -19.74
N ALA A 91 -4.20 -24.66 -18.85
CA ALA A 91 -5.33 -25.51 -18.55
C ALA A 91 -6.24 -25.72 -19.78
N ALA A 92 -6.47 -24.68 -20.57
CA ALA A 92 -7.25 -24.76 -21.81
C ALA A 92 -6.55 -25.56 -22.92
N GLU A 93 -5.22 -25.51 -22.99
CA GLU A 93 -4.42 -26.25 -23.98
C GLU A 93 -4.26 -27.74 -23.62
N GLY A 94 -4.17 -28.08 -22.32
CA GLY A 94 -4.08 -29.48 -21.85
C GLY A 94 -5.41 -30.22 -21.75
N LEU A 95 -6.53 -29.56 -22.04
CA LEU A 95 -7.88 -30.14 -22.14
C LEU A 95 -8.23 -30.58 -23.58
N ARG A 96 -7.26 -30.54 -24.50
CA ARG A 96 -7.34 -31.07 -25.86
C ARG A 96 -6.48 -32.32 -25.99
#